data_AF-A0A2K1EMX4-F1
#
_entry.id   AF-A0A2K1EMX4-F1
#
_cell.length_a   1.000
_cell.length_b   1.000
_cell.length_c   1.000
_cell.angle_alpha   90.00
_cell.angle_beta   90.00
_cell.angle_gamma   90.00
#
_symmetry.space_group_name_H-M   'P 1'
#
loop_
_entity.id
_entity.type
_entity.pdbx_description
1 polymer ?
#
loop_
_entity_poly.entity_id
_entity_poly.type
_entity_poly.pdbx_seq_one_letter_code
_entity_poly.pdbx_strand_id
1 'polypeptide(L)' 'MASGCILGDCYICGWQVYEDEIAWTGDQMRHSTCKGSRTLSQENEALRQELAKYKRWMDSN' A
#
# COMPACT_ATOMS: atom_id res chain seq x y z
N MET A 1 1.30 25.82 -1.72
CA MET A 1 1.12 24.36 -1.86
C MET A 1 1.81 24.00 -3.16
N ALA A 2 3.05 23.54 -3.10
CA ALA A 2 3.76 23.15 -4.30
C ALA A 2 3.35 21.72 -4.61
N SER A 3 2.39 21.55 -5.52
CA SER A 3 2.17 20.28 -6.18
C SER A 3 3.45 19.99 -6.96
N GLY A 4 4.15 18.89 -6.63
CA GLY A 4 5.36 18.49 -7.35
C GLY A 4 5.12 18.31 -8.85
N CYS A 5 6.18 18.21 -9.64
CA CYS A 5 6.03 17.93 -11.08
C CYS A 5 5.41 16.54 -11.29
N ILE A 6 4.52 16.41 -12.27
CA ILE A 6 4.00 15.09 -12.69
C ILE A 6 5.13 14.36 -13.40
N LEU A 7 5.47 13.17 -12.92
CA LEU A 7 6.51 12.32 -13.50
C LEU A 7 5.95 11.31 -14.51
N GLY A 8 4.66 10.98 -14.40
CA GLY A 8 3.93 10.07 -15.30
C GLY A 8 2.88 9.27 -14.55
N ASP A 9 2.52 8.09 -15.07
CA ASP A 9 1.43 7.28 -14.52
C ASP A 9 1.91 6.11 -13.65
N CYS A 10 1.20 5.86 -12.55
CA CYS A 10 1.45 4.73 -11.66
C CYS A 10 1.02 3.42 -12.31
N TYR A 11 1.93 2.46 -12.45
CA TYR A 11 1.60 1.16 -13.06
C TYR A 11 0.57 0.34 -12.26
N ILE A 12 0.35 0.67 -10.97
CA ILE A 12 -0.57 -0.06 -10.09
C ILE A 12 -2.00 0.47 -10.22
N CYS A 13 -2.20 1.78 -10.11
CA CYS A 13 -3.53 2.37 -10.04
C CYS A 13 -3.92 3.18 -11.29
N GLY A 14 -2.96 3.50 -12.17
CA GLY A 14 -3.17 4.27 -13.40
C GLY A 14 -3.30 5.78 -13.19
N TRP A 15 -3.08 6.30 -11.97
CA TRP A 15 -3.16 7.73 -11.67
C TRP A 15 -1.78 8.40 -11.80
N GLN A 16 -1.78 9.71 -11.99
CA GLN A 16 -0.58 10.54 -12.07
C GLN A 16 0.23 10.46 -10.78
N VAL A 17 1.54 10.25 -10.91
CA VAL A 17 2.53 10.25 -9.82
C VAL A 17 3.24 11.60 -9.83
N TYR A 18 3.24 12.26 -8.69
CA TYR A 18 3.98 13.50 -8.46
C TYR A 18 5.37 13.19 -7.89
N GLU A 19 6.30 14.13 -8.07
CA GLU A 19 7.70 14.04 -7.63
C GLU A 19 7.88 13.68 -6.15
N ASP A 20 6.99 14.17 -5.29
CA ASP A 20 6.99 13.91 -3.84
C ASP A 20 6.32 12.59 -3.46
N GLU A 21 5.61 11.95 -4.40
CA GLU A 21 4.87 10.71 -4.17
C GLU A 21 5.52 9.49 -4.84
N ILE A 22 6.67 9.65 -5.48
CA ILE A 22 7.27 8.61 -6.31
C ILE A 22 7.91 7.46 -5.51
N ALA A 23 7.64 6.24 -5.97
CA ALA A 23 8.41 5.05 -5.63
C ALA A 23 8.59 4.15 -6.87
N TRP A 24 9.59 3.27 -6.80
CA TRP A 24 9.93 2.37 -7.91
C TRP A 24 9.69 0.91 -7.53
N THR A 25 9.35 0.07 -8.52
CA THR A 25 9.34 -1.39 -8.41
C THR A 25 9.97 -1.95 -9.69
N GLY A 26 11.23 -2.35 -9.61
CA GLY A 26 12.04 -2.58 -10.81
C GLY A 26 12.10 -1.29 -11.63
N ASP A 27 11.81 -1.37 -12.93
CA ASP A 27 11.79 -0.24 -13.86
C ASP A 27 10.43 0.49 -13.93
N GLN A 28 9.45 0.08 -13.13
CA GLN A 28 8.11 0.66 -13.13
C GLN A 28 7.91 1.67 -12.00
N MET A 29 7.36 2.83 -12.36
CA MET A 29 7.04 3.92 -11.44
C MET A 29 5.65 3.75 -10.83
N ARG A 30 5.53 4.04 -9.53
CA ARG A 30 4.27 4.00 -8.77
C ARG A 30 4.22 5.07 -7.70
N HIS A 31 3.03 5.29 -7.12
CA HIS A 31 2.93 6.00 -5.84
C HIS A 31 3.60 5.19 -4.74
N SER A 32 4.27 5.88 -3.82
CA SER A 32 4.85 5.32 -2.59
C SER A 32 3.81 4.59 -1.73
N THR A 33 2.56 5.02 -1.79
CA THR A 33 1.42 4.44 -1.08
C THR A 33 0.81 3.22 -1.80
N CYS A 34 1.00 3.10 -3.11
CA CYS A 34 0.44 2.00 -3.89
C CYS A 34 1.22 0.72 -3.62
N LYS A 35 0.55 -0.27 -3.03
CA LYS A 35 1.14 -1.60 -2.74
C LYS A 35 0.70 -2.62 -3.79
N GLY A 36 1.59 -3.55 -4.12
CA GLY A 36 1.27 -4.66 -5.00
C GLY A 36 0.31 -5.66 -4.34
N SER A 37 -0.45 -6.40 -5.15
CA SER A 37 -1.44 -7.39 -4.69
C SER A 37 -0.88 -8.41 -3.69
N ARG A 38 0.37 -8.87 -3.90
CA ARG A 38 1.04 -9.80 -2.98
C ARG A 38 1.25 -9.18 -1.59
N THR A 39 1.72 -7.94 -1.53
CA THR A 39 1.92 -7.21 -0.27
C THR A 39 0.59 -6.99 0.43
N LEU A 40 -0.44 -6.56 -0.30
CA LEU A 40 -1.79 -6.39 0.25
C LEU A 40 -2.35 -7.69 0.82
N SER A 41 -2.12 -8.81 0.14
CA SER A 41 -2.57 -10.13 0.61
C SER A 41 -1.87 -10.57 1.89
N GLN A 42 -0.56 -10.32 2.01
CA GLN A 42 0.22 -10.60 3.22
C GLN A 42 -0.24 -9.75 4.41
N GLU A 43 -0.46 -8.45 4.19
CA GLU A 43 -0.97 -7.55 5.23
C GLU A 43 -2.38 -7.94 5.68
N ASN A 44 -3.26 -8.32 4.74
CA ASN A 44 -4.60 -8.80 5.07
C ASN A 44 -4.56 -10.06 5.95
N GLU A 45 -3.69 -11.01 5.61
CA GLU A 45 -3.54 -12.24 6.38
C GLU A 45 -2.98 -11.97 7.78
N ALA A 46 -1.96 -11.10 7.90
CA ALA A 46 -1.42 -10.68 9.19
C ALA A 46 -2.52 -10.03 10.06
N LEU A 47 -3.29 -9.10 9.49
CA LEU A 47 -4.39 -8.42 10.20
C LEU A 47 -5.49 -9.40 10.62
N ARG A 48 -5.82 -10.40 9.78
CA ARG A 48 -6.78 -11.46 10.14
C ARG A 48 -6.31 -12.29 11.33
N GLN A 49 -5.02 -12.61 11.38
CA GLN A 49 -4.44 -13.35 12.50
C GLN A 49 -4.45 -12.52 13.79
N GLU A 50 -4.15 -11.22 13.72
CA GLU A 50 -4.25 -10.33 14.88
C GLU A 50 -5.69 -10.21 15.36
N LEU A 51 -6.65 -9.98 14.47
CA LEU A 51 -8.08 -9.94 14.81
C LEU A 51 -8.54 -11.25 15.46
N ALA A 52 -8.06 -12.40 14.99
CA ALA A 52 -8.37 -13.68 15.58
C ALA A 52 -7.81 -13.82 17.01
N LYS A 53 -6.60 -13.31 17.26
CA LYS A 53 -6.00 -13.28 18.61
C LYS A 53 -6.79 -12.35 19.54
N TYR A 54 -7.14 -11.15 19.08
CA TYR A 54 -7.92 -10.19 19.86
C TYR A 54 -9.32 -10.71 20.21
N LYS A 55 -10.01 -11.36 19.25
CA LYS A 55 -11.30 -11.99 19.52
C LYS A 55 -11.19 -13.07 20.61
N ARG A 56 -10.21 -13.97 20.50
CA ARG A 56 -9.98 -15.00 21.53
C ARG A 56 -9.65 -14.40 22.90
N TRP A 57 -8.87 -13.31 22.93
CA TRP A 57 -8.56 -12.61 24.17
C TRP A 57 -9.82 -12.01 24.81
N MET A 58 -10.69 -11.37 24.02
CA MET A 58 -11.96 -10.85 24.51
C MET A 58 -12.92 -11.96 24.98
N ASP A 59 -12.97 -13.09 24.29
CA ASP A 59 -13.84 -14.22 24.66
C ASP A 59 -13.34 -14.99 25.90
N SER A 60 -12.07 -14.81 26.27
CA SER A 60 -11.44 -15.47 27.44
C SER A 60 -11.47 -14.62 28.72
N ASN A 61 -12.09 -13.44 28.65
CA ASN A 61 -12.19 -12.43 29.72
C ASN A 61 -13.67 -12.19 30.06
#